data_AF-A0AAV7MPB0-F1
#
_entry.id   AF-A0AAV7MPB0-F1
#
_cell.length_a   1.000
_cell.length_b   1.000
_cell.length_c   1.000
_cell.angle_alpha   90.00
_cell.angle_beta   90.00
_cell.angle_gamma   90.00
#
_symmetry.space_group_name_H-M   'P 1'
#
loop_
_entity.id
_entity.type
_entity.pdbx_description
1 polymer ?
#
loop_
_entity_poly.entity_id
_entity_poly.type
_entity_poly.pdbx_seq_one_letter_code
_entity_poly.pdbx_strand_id
1 'polypeptide(L)'
;MADDTQGATMDRILQEISVVSRKLEGMDSAMVTLTVETRSMSLDIAGFQSQISGLDQRVATVETQVASWTDRDQELLYLHSKLIDLEDRSRRNNVYLLGFPEGIEGADIFSYLRETLPKLTDIAFGPPLEFQRAHRLGPKRQDGNGRPRPIIVCMLRHMQSRQLLQAARMQGPFRSGTLEIRLSDDFSMETAERRKAFLSLRTHLRHLDVKVGLFEPARMWITKNGESRNFYDLEDLRTFLEGLQDQTQSMEMTAQTPRTYGDYPREPATQHPHLNLGEDLP
;
A
#
# COMPACT_ATOMS: atom_id res chain seq x y z
N MET A 1 35.10 14.05 -104.15
CA MET A 1 35.58 13.73 -102.79
C MET A 1 34.90 14.54 -101.69
N ALA A 2 34.49 15.80 -101.91
CA ALA A 2 33.76 16.58 -100.89
C ALA A 2 32.26 16.22 -100.74
N ASP A 3 31.66 15.63 -101.78
CA ASP A 3 30.22 15.31 -101.85
C ASP A 3 29.86 14.03 -101.06
N ASP A 4 30.66 12.96 -101.18
CA ASP A 4 30.51 11.72 -100.39
C ASP A 4 30.68 11.95 -98.87
N THR A 5 31.55 12.90 -98.48
CA THR A 5 31.74 13.26 -97.06
C THR A 5 30.56 14.03 -96.49
N GLN A 6 29.87 14.86 -97.29
CA GLN A 6 28.67 15.58 -96.84
C GLN A 6 27.46 14.65 -96.69
N GLY A 7 27.28 13.71 -97.62
CA GLY A 7 26.28 12.65 -97.50
C GLY A 7 26.47 11.77 -96.26
N ALA A 8 27.70 11.32 -96.00
CA ALA A 8 28.03 10.52 -94.83
C ALA A 8 27.83 11.27 -93.49
N THR A 9 28.06 12.59 -93.45
CA THR A 9 27.75 13.41 -92.27
C THR A 9 26.24 13.59 -92.06
N MET A 10 25.46 13.76 -93.13
CA MET A 10 24.01 13.91 -93.04
C MET A 10 23.34 12.62 -92.56
N ASP A 11 23.77 11.46 -93.07
CA ASP A 11 23.29 10.15 -92.62
C ASP A 11 23.59 9.90 -91.14
N ARG A 12 24.76 10.33 -90.66
CA ARG A 12 25.14 10.24 -89.25
C ARG A 12 24.25 11.10 -88.35
N ILE A 13 23.90 12.31 -88.79
CA ILE A 13 22.98 13.22 -88.08
C ILE A 13 21.57 12.62 -88.04
N LEU A 14 21.06 12.09 -89.17
CA LEU A 14 19.76 11.43 -89.23
C LEU A 14 19.71 10.19 -88.31
N GLN A 15 20.81 9.43 -88.25
CA GLN A 15 20.92 8.29 -87.36
C GLN A 15 20.91 8.73 -85.88
N GLU A 16 21.63 9.79 -85.51
CA GLU A 16 21.58 10.36 -84.16
C GLU A 16 20.19 10.89 -83.79
N ILE A 17 19.50 11.60 -84.69
CA ILE A 17 18.12 12.04 -84.50
C ILE A 17 17.19 10.84 -84.27
N SER A 18 17.35 9.76 -85.03
CA SER A 18 16.54 8.54 -84.85
C SER A 18 16.76 7.86 -83.49
N VAL A 19 17.98 7.96 -82.94
CA VAL A 19 18.31 7.43 -81.61
C VAL A 19 17.70 8.31 -80.53
N VAL A 20 17.76 9.64 -80.70
CA VAL A 20 17.15 10.62 -79.79
C VAL A 20 15.62 10.47 -79.78
N SER A 21 14.97 10.32 -80.93
CA SER A 21 13.51 10.09 -81.00
C SER A 21 13.10 8.81 -80.26
N ARG A 22 13.80 7.69 -80.46
CA ARG A 22 13.53 6.45 -79.70
C ARG A 22 13.73 6.61 -78.20
N LYS A 23 14.73 7.38 -77.77
CA LYS A 23 14.93 7.69 -76.34
C LYS A 23 13.82 8.57 -75.79
N LEU A 24 13.34 9.55 -76.55
CA LEU A 24 12.20 10.41 -76.18
C LEU A 24 10.92 9.59 -76.03
N GLU A 25 10.62 8.69 -76.97
CA GLU A 25 9.48 7.76 -76.87
C GLU A 25 9.59 6.86 -75.63
N GLY A 26 10.79 6.34 -75.34
CA GLY A 26 11.06 5.57 -74.13
C GLY A 26 10.88 6.39 -72.84
N MET A 27 11.29 7.66 -72.85
CA MET A 27 11.08 8.60 -71.75
C MET A 27 9.60 8.91 -71.54
N ASP A 28 8.83 9.14 -72.61
CA ASP A 28 7.38 9.38 -72.52
C ASP A 28 6.65 8.18 -71.90
N SER A 29 6.99 6.97 -72.33
CA SER A 29 6.44 5.74 -71.74
C SER A 29 6.78 5.60 -70.25
N ALA A 30 8.02 5.90 -69.86
CA ALA A 30 8.44 5.88 -68.46
C ALA A 30 7.71 6.97 -67.64
N MET A 31 7.53 8.15 -68.22
CA MET A 31 6.81 9.27 -67.58
C MET A 31 5.35 8.90 -67.32
N VAL A 32 4.68 8.31 -68.30
CA VAL A 32 3.30 7.81 -68.13
C VAL A 32 3.23 6.78 -67.00
N THR A 33 4.18 5.83 -66.96
CA THR A 33 4.23 4.81 -65.90
C THR A 33 4.38 5.47 -64.51
N LEU A 34 5.32 6.40 -64.36
CA LEU A 34 5.52 7.15 -63.12
C LEU A 34 4.28 7.96 -62.71
N THR A 35 3.54 8.55 -63.66
CA THR A 35 2.30 9.27 -63.35
C THR A 35 1.19 8.36 -62.81
N VAL A 36 1.13 7.12 -63.27
CA VAL A 36 0.16 6.13 -62.77
C VAL A 36 0.55 5.67 -61.37
N GLU A 37 1.83 5.35 -61.14
CA GLU A 37 2.33 4.93 -59.82
C GLU A 37 2.17 6.05 -58.78
N THR A 38 2.51 7.30 -59.11
CA THR A 38 2.32 8.44 -58.20
C THR A 38 0.84 8.69 -57.86
N ARG A 39 -0.08 8.49 -58.82
CA ARG A 39 -1.52 8.52 -58.52
C ARG A 39 -1.94 7.39 -57.59
N SER A 40 -1.43 6.17 -57.80
CA SER A 40 -1.68 5.03 -56.89
C SER A 40 -1.20 5.34 -55.48
N MET A 41 0.05 5.81 -55.33
CA MET A 41 0.60 6.20 -54.02
C MET A 41 -0.23 7.29 -53.35
N SER A 42 -0.74 8.25 -54.12
CA SER A 42 -1.60 9.32 -53.59
C SER A 42 -2.91 8.77 -53.01
N LEU A 43 -3.50 7.75 -53.65
CA LEU A 43 -4.69 7.07 -53.13
C LEU A 43 -4.38 6.27 -51.86
N ASP A 44 -3.25 5.56 -51.83
CA ASP A 44 -2.82 4.81 -50.64
C ASP A 44 -2.56 5.72 -49.45
N ILE A 45 -1.91 6.88 -49.66
CA ILE A 45 -1.69 7.90 -48.64
C ILE A 45 -3.02 8.41 -48.08
N ALA A 46 -4.01 8.68 -48.93
CA ALA A 46 -5.34 9.08 -48.47
C ALA A 46 -6.02 7.97 -47.65
N GLY A 47 -5.86 6.71 -48.05
CA GLY A 47 -6.33 5.55 -47.30
C GLY A 47 -5.70 5.44 -45.92
N PHE A 48 -4.37 5.58 -45.83
CA PHE A 48 -3.65 5.56 -44.56
C PHE A 48 -4.05 6.74 -43.66
N GLN A 49 -4.22 7.94 -44.20
CA GLN A 49 -4.70 9.09 -43.44
C GLN A 49 -6.07 8.84 -42.81
N SER A 50 -6.99 8.21 -43.55
CA SER A 50 -8.30 7.82 -43.01
C SER A 50 -8.18 6.78 -41.88
N GLN A 51 -7.33 5.77 -42.06
CA GLN A 51 -7.08 4.76 -41.02
C GLN A 51 -6.44 5.35 -39.77
N ILE A 52 -5.45 6.24 -39.92
CA ILE A 52 -4.79 6.93 -38.80
C ILE A 52 -5.81 7.77 -38.03
N SER A 53 -6.65 8.55 -38.73
CA SER A 53 -7.71 9.32 -38.07
C SER A 53 -8.70 8.43 -37.30
N GLY A 54 -9.04 7.26 -37.85
CA GLY A 54 -9.87 6.28 -37.16
C GLY A 54 -9.19 5.67 -35.93
N LEU A 55 -7.87 5.44 -35.98
CA LEU A 55 -7.10 4.98 -34.83
C LEU A 55 -7.00 6.06 -33.75
N ASP A 56 -6.75 7.32 -34.11
CA ASP A 56 -6.68 8.44 -33.17
C ASP A 56 -7.99 8.60 -32.39
N GLN A 57 -9.14 8.48 -33.06
CA GLN A 57 -10.45 8.51 -32.41
C GLN A 57 -10.64 7.34 -31.43
N ARG A 58 -10.21 6.14 -31.82
CA ARG A 58 -10.28 4.97 -30.95
C ARG A 58 -9.35 5.09 -29.74
N VAL A 59 -8.14 5.62 -29.93
CA VAL A 59 -7.18 5.88 -28.85
C VAL A 59 -7.76 6.90 -27.87
N ALA A 60 -8.29 8.03 -28.35
CA ALA A 60 -8.94 9.01 -27.49
C ALA A 60 -10.13 8.41 -26.70
N THR A 61 -10.90 7.52 -27.33
CA THR A 61 -12.00 6.80 -26.64
C THR A 61 -11.47 5.87 -25.55
N VAL A 62 -10.39 5.14 -25.82
CA VAL A 62 -9.77 4.25 -24.81
C VAL A 62 -9.18 5.05 -23.66
N GLU A 63 -8.47 6.14 -23.94
CA GLU A 63 -7.88 7.00 -22.90
C GLU A 63 -8.94 7.59 -21.97
N THR A 64 -10.06 8.07 -22.51
CA THR A 64 -11.18 8.56 -21.70
C THR A 64 -11.84 7.45 -20.88
N GLN A 65 -11.97 6.24 -21.43
CA GLN A 65 -12.46 5.08 -20.67
C GLN A 65 -11.51 4.70 -19.53
N VAL A 66 -10.21 4.64 -19.78
CA VAL A 66 -9.19 4.33 -18.76
C VAL A 66 -9.23 5.35 -17.63
N ALA A 67 -9.28 6.65 -17.92
CA ALA A 67 -9.43 7.68 -16.90
C ALA A 67 -10.72 7.49 -16.07
N SER A 68 -11.83 7.11 -16.71
CA SER A 68 -13.06 6.82 -15.99
C SER A 68 -12.98 5.57 -15.12
N TRP A 69 -12.12 4.60 -15.46
CA TRP A 69 -11.93 3.39 -14.65
C TRP A 69 -11.06 3.68 -13.43
N THR A 70 -10.03 4.53 -13.58
CA THR A 70 -9.20 4.95 -12.44
C THR A 70 -10.02 5.69 -11.38
N ASP A 71 -10.97 6.53 -11.80
CA ASP A 71 -11.86 7.23 -10.86
C ASP A 71 -12.77 6.24 -10.11
N ARG A 72 -13.29 5.23 -10.82
CA ARG A 72 -14.11 4.17 -10.20
C ARG A 72 -13.31 3.31 -9.23
N ASP A 73 -12.07 2.99 -9.55
CA ASP A 73 -11.20 2.23 -8.65
C ASP A 73 -10.94 3.01 -7.35
N GLN A 74 -10.73 4.32 -7.44
CA GLN A 74 -10.61 5.19 -6.25
C GLN A 74 -11.90 5.20 -5.42
N GLU A 75 -13.07 5.28 -6.07
CA GLU A 75 -14.36 5.21 -5.38
C GLU A 75 -14.57 3.84 -4.70
N LEU A 76 -14.21 2.75 -5.36
CA LEU A 76 -14.30 1.39 -4.81
C LEU A 76 -13.40 1.24 -3.58
N LEU A 77 -12.17 1.74 -3.62
CA LEU A 77 -11.26 1.73 -2.46
C LEU A 77 -11.83 2.54 -1.29
N TYR A 78 -12.42 3.70 -1.57
CA TYR A 78 -13.08 4.52 -0.56
C TYR A 78 -14.29 3.81 0.07
N LEU A 79 -15.16 3.23 -0.75
CA LEU A 79 -16.34 2.49 -0.29
C LEU A 79 -15.95 1.24 0.50
N HIS A 80 -14.94 0.50 0.05
CA HIS A 80 -14.41 -0.66 0.75
C HIS A 80 -13.89 -0.27 2.14
N SER A 81 -13.09 0.81 2.23
CA SER A 81 -12.62 1.35 3.52
C SER A 81 -13.77 1.76 4.44
N LYS A 82 -14.83 2.36 3.88
CA LYS A 82 -16.03 2.74 4.63
C LYS A 82 -16.81 1.53 5.15
N LEU A 83 -16.90 0.45 4.37
CA LEU A 83 -17.56 -0.79 4.78
C LEU A 83 -16.83 -1.44 5.96
N ILE A 84 -15.50 -1.52 5.89
CA ILE A 84 -14.66 -2.05 6.99
C ILE A 84 -14.90 -1.25 8.27
N ASP A 85 -14.88 0.09 8.18
CA ASP A 85 -15.08 0.98 9.32
C ASP A 85 -16.50 0.90 9.92
N LEU A 86 -17.53 0.73 9.08
CA LEU A 86 -18.90 0.48 9.53
C LEU A 86 -19.04 -0.88 10.22
N GLU A 87 -18.42 -1.92 9.66
CA GLU A 87 -18.40 -3.26 10.24
C GLU A 87 -17.72 -3.25 11.62
N ASP A 88 -16.52 -2.65 11.74
CA ASP A 88 -15.80 -2.53 13.01
C ASP A 88 -16.58 -1.71 14.04
N ARG A 89 -17.26 -0.62 13.63
CA ARG A 89 -18.13 0.15 14.53
C ARG A 89 -19.29 -0.66 15.07
N SER A 90 -19.91 -1.48 14.22
CA SER A 90 -21.01 -2.35 14.61
C SER A 90 -20.58 -3.45 15.58
N ARG A 91 -19.32 -3.90 15.49
CA ARG A 91 -18.76 -4.99 16.31
C ARG A 91 -17.98 -4.51 17.54
N ARG A 92 -17.73 -3.22 17.69
CA ARG A 92 -16.90 -2.64 18.76
C ARG A 92 -17.31 -3.01 20.20
N ASN A 93 -18.59 -3.31 20.42
CA ASN A 93 -19.11 -3.72 21.73
C ASN A 93 -19.14 -5.24 21.91
N ASN A 94 -18.80 -6.00 20.88
CA ASN A 94 -18.71 -7.44 20.93
C ASN A 94 -17.39 -7.88 21.56
N VAL A 95 -17.45 -8.93 22.36
CA VAL A 95 -16.29 -9.61 22.93
C VAL A 95 -16.41 -11.09 22.60
N TYR A 96 -15.32 -11.66 22.06
CA TYR A 96 -15.17 -13.09 21.90
C TYR A 96 -14.66 -13.72 23.19
N LEU A 97 -15.40 -14.70 23.69
CA LEU A 97 -15.00 -15.58 24.77
C LEU A 97 -14.61 -16.93 24.18
N LEU A 98 -13.32 -17.26 24.27
CA LEU A 98 -12.73 -18.45 23.70
C LEU A 98 -12.36 -19.43 24.81
N GLY A 99 -12.59 -20.72 24.57
CA GLY A 99 -12.13 -21.79 25.47
C GLY A 99 -13.11 -22.20 26.58
N PHE A 100 -14.24 -21.51 26.75
CA PHE A 100 -15.28 -21.91 27.71
C PHE A 100 -15.82 -23.32 27.38
N PRO A 101 -15.75 -24.32 28.29
CA PRO A 101 -16.28 -25.66 28.05
C PRO A 101 -17.77 -25.63 27.66
N GLU A 102 -18.22 -26.54 26.79
CA GLU A 102 -19.62 -26.53 26.35
C GLU A 102 -20.58 -26.96 27.46
N GLY A 103 -21.67 -26.20 27.64
CA GLY A 103 -22.79 -26.59 28.51
C GLY A 103 -22.67 -26.11 29.96
N ILE A 104 -21.54 -25.52 30.35
CA ILE A 104 -21.33 -24.96 31.69
C ILE A 104 -22.19 -23.73 31.95
N GLU A 105 -22.67 -23.08 30.90
CA GLU A 105 -23.52 -21.89 31.01
C GLU A 105 -24.94 -22.23 31.48
N GLY A 106 -25.32 -23.51 31.41
CA GLY A 106 -26.67 -23.96 31.71
C GLY A 106 -27.70 -23.39 30.74
N ALA A 107 -28.91 -23.13 31.25
CA ALA A 107 -30.01 -22.59 30.45
C ALA A 107 -29.93 -21.07 30.24
N ASP A 108 -29.22 -20.34 31.11
CA ASP A 108 -29.11 -18.88 31.06
C ASP A 108 -27.64 -18.42 31.01
N ILE A 109 -27.18 -18.18 29.78
CA ILE A 109 -25.84 -17.68 29.50
C ILE A 109 -25.60 -16.28 30.09
N PHE A 110 -26.63 -15.45 30.23
CA PHE A 110 -26.46 -14.08 30.73
C PHE A 110 -26.10 -14.07 32.22
N SER A 111 -26.82 -14.85 33.03
CA SER A 111 -26.52 -14.97 34.45
C SER A 111 -25.16 -15.63 34.70
N TYR A 112 -24.85 -16.69 33.94
CA TYR A 112 -23.54 -17.33 34.01
C TYR A 112 -22.39 -16.34 33.74
N LEU A 113 -22.48 -15.55 32.67
CA LEU A 113 -21.44 -14.61 32.29
C LEU A 113 -21.33 -13.43 33.27
N ARG A 114 -22.46 -12.96 33.82
CA ARG A 114 -22.49 -11.88 34.81
C ARG A 114 -21.75 -12.26 36.09
N GLU A 115 -21.81 -13.53 36.48
CA GLU A 115 -21.08 -14.05 37.64
C GLU A 115 -19.62 -14.39 37.31
N THR A 116 -19.39 -15.01 36.14
CA THR A 116 -18.09 -15.59 35.81
C THR A 116 -17.07 -14.54 35.37
N LEU A 117 -17.46 -13.57 34.54
CA LEU A 117 -16.51 -12.60 33.97
C LEU A 117 -15.82 -11.72 35.03
N PRO A 118 -16.52 -11.15 36.04
CA PRO A 118 -15.88 -10.37 37.09
C PRO A 118 -14.89 -11.20 37.91
N LYS A 119 -15.24 -12.45 38.24
CA LYS A 119 -14.37 -13.39 38.97
C LYS A 119 -13.16 -13.79 38.14
N LEU A 120 -13.34 -13.97 36.83
CA LEU A 120 -12.28 -14.36 35.90
C LEU A 120 -11.25 -13.25 35.73
N THR A 121 -11.68 -12.00 35.63
CA THR A 121 -10.78 -10.87 35.39
C THR A 121 -10.32 -10.16 36.65
N ASP A 122 -10.84 -10.54 37.82
CA ASP A 122 -10.64 -9.85 39.10
C ASP A 122 -10.98 -8.34 39.02
N ILE A 123 -12.07 -8.03 38.32
CA ILE A 123 -12.58 -6.65 38.17
C ILE A 123 -13.88 -6.52 38.92
N ALA A 124 -13.91 -5.61 39.90
CA ALA A 124 -15.15 -5.11 40.48
C ALA A 124 -15.79 -4.09 39.53
N PHE A 125 -16.74 -4.54 38.70
CA PHE A 125 -17.56 -3.63 37.92
C PHE A 125 -18.52 -2.88 38.84
N GLY A 126 -18.67 -1.57 38.64
CA GLY A 126 -19.60 -0.76 39.42
C GLY A 126 -21.05 -1.25 39.27
N PRO A 127 -21.72 -0.97 38.13
CA PRO A 127 -22.98 -1.62 37.81
C PRO A 127 -22.73 -3.06 37.33
N PRO A 128 -23.71 -3.98 37.51
CA PRO A 128 -23.63 -5.33 36.95
C PRO A 128 -23.38 -5.32 35.45
N LEU A 129 -22.77 -6.39 34.94
CA LEU A 129 -22.60 -6.55 33.50
C LEU A 129 -23.97 -6.70 32.82
N GLU A 130 -24.18 -5.85 31.83
CA GLU A 130 -25.38 -5.81 30.99
C GLU A 130 -25.00 -6.20 29.57
N PHE A 131 -25.80 -7.07 28.98
CA PHE A 131 -25.55 -7.66 27.69
C PHE A 131 -26.76 -7.43 26.79
N GLN A 132 -26.53 -7.02 25.55
CA GLN A 132 -27.57 -6.97 24.54
C GLN A 132 -27.85 -8.36 23.95
N ARG A 133 -26.80 -9.17 23.78
CA ARG A 133 -26.88 -10.52 23.22
C ARG A 133 -25.69 -11.36 23.67
N ALA A 134 -25.90 -12.64 23.93
CA ALA A 134 -24.85 -13.61 24.21
C ALA A 134 -25.25 -14.97 23.62
N HIS A 135 -24.36 -15.59 22.82
CA HIS A 135 -24.61 -16.91 22.24
C HIS A 135 -23.32 -17.58 21.75
N ARG A 136 -23.36 -18.91 21.59
CA ARG A 136 -22.28 -19.68 20.97
C ARG A 136 -22.30 -19.52 19.45
N LEU A 137 -21.12 -19.38 18.84
CA LEU A 137 -20.98 -19.32 17.38
C LEU A 137 -20.87 -20.71 16.75
N GLY A 138 -21.56 -20.89 15.62
CA GLY A 138 -21.50 -22.09 14.79
C GLY A 138 -22.30 -23.29 15.32
N PRO A 139 -22.47 -24.34 14.49
CA PRO A 139 -23.23 -25.53 14.85
C PRO A 139 -22.53 -26.34 15.95
N LYS A 140 -23.32 -26.95 16.84
CA LYS A 140 -22.78 -27.85 17.89
C LYS A 140 -22.11 -29.05 17.23
N ARG A 141 -20.87 -29.34 17.61
CA ARG A 141 -20.13 -30.51 17.13
C ARG A 141 -20.65 -31.77 17.81
N GLN A 142 -20.85 -32.85 17.05
CA GLN A 142 -21.37 -34.11 17.57
C GLN A 142 -20.32 -34.89 18.37
N ASP A 143 -19.05 -34.79 17.96
CA ASP A 143 -18.01 -35.73 18.44
C ASP A 143 -17.34 -35.31 19.76
N GLY A 144 -17.69 -34.16 20.34
CA GLY A 144 -17.17 -33.67 21.65
C GLY A 144 -15.66 -33.41 21.72
N ASN A 145 -14.88 -33.87 20.74
CA ASN A 145 -13.41 -33.88 20.74
C ASN A 145 -12.79 -32.63 20.08
N GLY A 146 -13.62 -31.61 19.83
CA GLY A 146 -13.20 -30.35 19.23
C GLY A 146 -12.90 -29.27 20.27
N ARG A 147 -12.21 -28.20 19.84
CA ARG A 147 -12.13 -26.98 20.64
C ARG A 147 -13.55 -26.46 20.93
N PRO A 148 -13.86 -26.04 22.17
CA PRO A 148 -15.17 -25.50 22.51
C PRO A 148 -15.53 -24.32 21.60
N ARG A 149 -16.81 -24.21 21.22
CA ARG A 149 -17.28 -23.11 20.37
C ARG A 149 -17.07 -21.75 21.04
N PRO A 150 -16.61 -20.72 20.33
CA PRO A 150 -16.57 -19.36 20.87
C PRO A 150 -17.96 -18.90 21.32
N ILE A 151 -18.00 -18.14 22.41
CA ILE A 151 -19.18 -17.34 22.77
C ILE A 151 -18.92 -15.94 22.26
N ILE A 152 -19.89 -15.35 21.55
CA ILE A 152 -19.88 -13.92 21.24
C ILE A 152 -20.88 -13.21 22.15
N VAL A 153 -20.43 -12.12 22.74
CA VAL A 153 -21.23 -11.32 23.67
C VAL A 153 -21.20 -9.87 23.22
N CYS A 154 -22.36 -9.29 22.96
CA CYS A 154 -22.52 -7.86 22.76
C CYS A 154 -22.80 -7.19 24.11
N MET A 155 -21.84 -6.40 24.59
CA MET A 155 -21.96 -5.64 25.83
C MET A 155 -22.86 -4.41 25.61
N LEU A 156 -23.73 -4.12 26.58
CA LEU A 156 -24.55 -2.91 26.49
C LEU A 156 -23.72 -1.63 26.71
N ARG A 157 -22.72 -1.71 27.59
CA ARG A 157 -21.86 -0.57 27.95
C ARG A 157 -20.46 -0.74 27.36
N HIS A 158 -20.08 0.15 26.45
CA HIS A 158 -18.77 0.15 25.80
C HIS A 158 -17.61 0.20 26.81
N MET A 159 -17.73 0.94 27.91
CA MET A 159 -16.67 1.04 28.91
C MET A 159 -16.40 -0.30 29.62
N GLN A 160 -17.43 -1.11 29.86
CA GLN A 160 -17.28 -2.43 30.48
C GLN A 160 -16.58 -3.40 29.52
N SER A 161 -16.89 -3.37 28.22
CA SER A 161 -16.17 -4.20 27.24
C SER A 161 -14.68 -3.83 27.18
N ARG A 162 -14.36 -2.52 27.20
CA ARG A 162 -12.98 -2.02 27.22
C ARG A 162 -12.22 -2.47 28.46
N GLN A 163 -12.81 -2.39 29.64
CA GLN A 163 -12.20 -2.86 30.89
C GLN A 163 -11.90 -4.37 30.84
N LEU A 164 -12.87 -5.16 30.37
CA LEU A 164 -12.74 -6.61 30.24
C LEU A 164 -11.60 -7.00 29.28
N LEU A 165 -11.56 -6.38 28.10
CA LEU A 165 -10.52 -6.61 27.09
C LEU A 165 -9.15 -6.11 27.56
N GLN A 166 -9.10 -5.00 28.29
CA GLN A 166 -7.86 -4.49 28.88
C GLN A 166 -7.31 -5.48 29.92
N ALA A 167 -8.14 -6.00 30.82
CA ALA A 167 -7.71 -7.01 31.79
C ALA A 167 -7.17 -8.26 31.09
N ALA A 168 -7.84 -8.74 30.04
CA ALA A 168 -7.36 -9.88 29.26
C ALA A 168 -5.99 -9.63 28.60
N ARG A 169 -5.75 -8.41 28.10
CA ARG A 169 -4.45 -8.04 27.51
C ARG A 169 -3.34 -7.95 28.56
N MET A 170 -3.67 -7.52 29.78
CA MET A 170 -2.70 -7.35 30.87
C MET A 170 -2.38 -8.67 31.58
N GLN A 171 -3.40 -9.50 31.84
CA GLN A 171 -3.25 -10.77 32.56
C GLN A 171 -2.90 -11.94 31.63
N GLY A 172 -3.18 -11.82 30.33
CA GLY A 172 -3.01 -12.89 29.37
C GLY A 172 -4.14 -13.93 29.42
N PRO A 173 -3.92 -15.15 28.90
CA PRO A 173 -4.91 -16.22 28.96
C PRO A 173 -5.21 -16.63 30.41
N PHE A 174 -6.49 -16.74 30.75
CA PHE A 174 -6.93 -17.19 32.07
C PHE A 174 -6.85 -18.72 32.13
N ARG A 175 -5.99 -19.25 33.00
CA ARG A 175 -5.70 -20.68 33.08
C ARG A 175 -6.18 -21.29 34.38
N SER A 176 -6.85 -22.44 34.29
CA SER A 176 -7.21 -23.28 35.44
C SER A 176 -7.08 -24.76 35.06
N GLY A 177 -6.03 -25.42 35.56
CA GLY A 177 -5.68 -26.78 35.13
C GLY A 177 -5.41 -26.84 33.62
N THR A 178 -6.15 -27.68 32.90
CA THR A 178 -6.07 -27.80 31.44
C THR A 178 -6.95 -26.79 30.69
N LEU A 179 -7.78 -26.02 31.40
CA LEU A 179 -8.65 -25.03 30.81
C LEU A 179 -7.89 -23.72 30.56
N GLU A 180 -7.98 -23.21 29.32
CA GLU A 180 -7.43 -21.93 28.93
C GLU A 180 -8.52 -21.08 28.28
N ILE A 181 -8.90 -20.00 28.96
CA ILE A 181 -9.89 -19.03 28.48
C ILE A 181 -9.17 -17.80 27.93
N ARG A 182 -9.66 -17.29 26.80
CA ARG A 182 -9.19 -16.03 26.20
C ARG A 182 -10.37 -15.11 25.92
N LEU A 183 -10.13 -13.82 26.08
CA LEU A 183 -11.05 -12.75 25.68
C LEU A 183 -10.38 -11.94 24.57
N SER A 184 -11.12 -11.67 23.49
CA SER A 184 -10.61 -10.86 22.38
C SER A 184 -11.69 -9.98 21.78
N ASP A 185 -11.26 -8.91 21.11
CA ASP A 185 -12.14 -8.05 20.32
C ASP A 185 -12.72 -8.82 19.13
N ASP A 186 -13.89 -8.39 18.65
CA ASP A 186 -14.51 -8.85 17.41
C ASP A 186 -14.28 -7.80 16.32
N PHE A 187 -13.24 -8.02 15.52
CA PHE A 187 -12.92 -7.16 14.37
C PHE A 187 -13.54 -7.68 13.08
N SER A 188 -13.68 -6.81 12.08
CA SER A 188 -13.79 -7.23 10.68
C SER A 188 -12.59 -8.09 10.26
N MET A 189 -12.76 -8.85 9.18
CA MET A 189 -11.70 -9.73 8.68
C MET A 189 -10.46 -8.93 8.29
N GLU A 190 -10.60 -7.86 7.51
CA GLU A 190 -9.47 -7.03 7.08
C GLU A 190 -8.74 -6.40 8.27
N THR A 191 -9.48 -5.89 9.27
CA THR A 191 -8.87 -5.33 10.48
C THR A 191 -8.13 -6.39 11.28
N ALA A 192 -8.70 -7.60 11.44
CA ALA A 192 -8.04 -8.70 12.12
C ALA A 192 -6.73 -9.13 11.42
N GLU A 193 -6.74 -9.21 10.09
CA GLU A 193 -5.55 -9.53 9.28
C GLU A 193 -4.48 -8.45 9.40
N ARG A 194 -4.87 -7.17 9.29
CA ARG A 194 -3.94 -6.04 9.47
C ARG A 194 -3.30 -6.05 10.85
N ARG A 195 -4.08 -6.30 11.91
CA ARG A 195 -3.55 -6.46 13.29
C ARG A 195 -2.58 -7.62 13.39
N LYS A 196 -2.93 -8.78 12.82
CA LYS A 196 -2.06 -9.97 12.82
C LYS A 196 -0.72 -9.68 12.14
N ALA A 197 -0.75 -8.96 11.02
CA ALA A 197 0.45 -8.58 10.32
C ALA A 197 1.32 -7.60 11.13
N PHE A 198 0.75 -6.56 11.75
CA PHE A 198 1.49 -5.69 12.66
C PHE A 198 2.08 -6.46 13.87
N LEU A 199 1.32 -7.39 14.45
CA LEU A 199 1.79 -8.22 15.55
C LEU A 199 2.96 -9.12 15.15
N SER A 200 3.00 -9.61 13.91
CA SER A 200 4.13 -10.40 13.41
C SER A 200 5.43 -9.60 13.40
N LEU A 201 5.35 -8.32 13.03
CA LEU A 201 6.50 -7.40 12.98
C LEU A 201 6.93 -6.91 14.36
N ARG A 202 6.05 -6.98 15.37
CA ARG A 202 6.36 -6.54 16.74
C ARG A 202 7.57 -7.28 17.34
N THR A 203 7.82 -8.53 16.94
CA THR A 203 9.01 -9.27 17.36
C THR A 203 10.28 -8.62 16.82
N HIS A 204 10.33 -8.35 15.52
CA HIS A 204 11.44 -7.68 14.85
C HIS A 204 11.67 -6.26 15.40
N LEU A 205 10.61 -5.48 15.59
CA LEU A 205 10.71 -4.10 16.09
C LEU A 205 11.28 -4.01 17.52
N ARG A 206 11.07 -5.03 18.36
CA ARG A 206 11.65 -5.07 19.71
C ARG A 206 13.18 -5.16 19.69
N HIS A 207 13.77 -5.71 18.63
CA HIS A 207 15.24 -5.79 18.49
C HIS A 207 15.87 -4.47 18.05
N LEU A 208 15.07 -3.50 17.58
CA LEU A 208 15.56 -2.22 17.04
C LEU A 208 15.50 -1.05 18.05
N ASP A 209 15.32 -1.36 19.35
CA ASP A 209 15.12 -0.38 20.43
C ASP A 209 13.99 0.63 20.16
N VAL A 210 12.94 0.17 19.47
CA VAL A 210 11.76 0.98 19.12
C VAL A 210 10.60 0.64 20.05
N LYS A 211 9.94 1.67 20.61
CA LYS A 211 8.69 1.47 21.35
C LYS A 211 7.53 1.31 20.37
N VAL A 212 6.73 0.26 20.54
CA VAL A 212 5.63 -0.08 19.63
C VAL A 212 4.33 -0.27 20.41
N GLY A 213 3.25 0.33 19.92
CA GLY A 213 1.88 0.10 20.37
C GLY A 213 0.95 -0.21 19.21
N LEU A 214 -0.07 -1.04 19.45
CA LEU A 214 -1.13 -1.32 18.48
C LEU A 214 -2.45 -0.75 19.02
N PHE A 215 -2.96 0.27 18.34
CA PHE A 215 -4.18 0.98 18.69
C PHE A 215 -5.39 0.48 17.90
N GLU A 216 -6.58 0.79 18.42
CA GLU A 216 -7.85 0.50 17.74
C GLU A 216 -8.01 1.35 16.46
N PRO A 217 -8.65 0.80 15.40
CA PRO A 217 -8.95 -0.62 15.22
C PRO A 217 -7.73 -1.43 14.77
N ALA A 218 -6.80 -0.86 14.00
CA ALA A 218 -5.55 -1.50 13.60
C ALA A 218 -4.50 -0.46 13.17
N ARG A 219 -3.97 0.30 14.13
CA ARG A 219 -2.95 1.32 13.86
C ARG A 219 -1.71 1.05 14.68
N MET A 220 -0.55 0.97 14.04
CA MET A 220 0.69 0.77 14.76
C MET A 220 1.36 2.11 15.04
N TRP A 221 1.57 2.39 16.31
CA TRP A 221 2.32 3.52 16.81
C TRP A 221 3.75 3.08 17.08
N ILE A 222 4.71 3.83 16.56
CA ILE A 222 6.14 3.61 16.73
C ILE A 222 6.77 4.88 17.28
N THR A 223 7.61 4.73 18.31
CA THR A 223 8.47 5.80 18.82
C THR A 223 9.93 5.40 18.71
N LYS A 224 10.72 6.24 18.02
CA LYS A 224 12.19 6.14 17.94
C LYS A 224 12.79 7.52 18.21
N ASN A 225 13.82 7.60 19.05
CA ASN A 225 14.52 8.85 19.38
C ASN A 225 13.61 10.01 19.86
N GLY A 226 12.50 9.70 20.53
CA GLY A 226 11.53 10.70 21.00
C GLY A 226 10.47 11.11 19.97
N GLU A 227 10.62 10.75 18.70
CA GLU A 227 9.62 11.00 17.66
C GLU A 227 8.64 9.85 17.52
N SER A 228 7.35 10.18 17.41
CA SER A 228 6.26 9.22 17.33
C SER A 228 5.53 9.31 16.00
N ARG A 229 5.32 8.16 15.35
CA ARG A 229 4.58 8.06 14.09
C ARG A 229 3.53 6.96 14.13
N ASN A 230 2.42 7.19 13.45
CA ASN A 230 1.33 6.23 13.30
C ASN A 230 1.33 5.65 11.89
N PHE A 231 1.18 4.34 11.79
CA PHE A 231 1.10 3.59 10.56
C PHE A 231 -0.27 2.92 10.45
N TYR A 232 -0.89 3.09 9.28
CA TYR A 232 -2.21 2.53 8.95
C TYR A 232 -2.09 1.33 8.03
N ASP A 233 -0.96 1.20 7.34
CA ASP A 233 -0.65 0.08 6.47
C ASP A 233 0.75 -0.49 6.75
N LEU A 234 0.93 -1.76 6.34
CA LEU A 234 2.18 -2.47 6.47
C LEU A 234 3.24 -1.99 5.48
N GLU A 235 2.84 -1.54 4.30
CA GLU A 235 3.78 -1.07 3.27
C GLU A 235 4.45 0.23 3.71
N ASP A 236 3.65 1.21 4.14
CA ASP A 236 4.14 2.47 4.74
C ASP A 236 5.13 2.23 5.89
N LEU A 237 4.80 1.25 6.74
CA LEU A 237 5.65 0.85 7.84
C LEU A 237 6.96 0.21 7.35
N ARG A 238 6.91 -0.70 6.38
CA ARG A 238 8.10 -1.38 5.85
C ARG A 238 9.06 -0.37 5.24
N THR A 239 8.55 0.53 4.40
CA THR A 239 9.32 1.63 3.79
C THR A 239 9.99 2.50 4.87
N PHE A 240 9.28 2.78 5.97
CA PHE A 240 9.88 3.49 7.10
C PHE A 240 10.99 2.70 7.79
N LEU A 241 10.82 1.39 7.97
CA LEU A 241 11.84 0.54 8.62
C LEU A 241 13.09 0.35 7.75
N GLU A 242 12.93 0.21 6.45
CA GLU A 242 14.04 0.16 5.49
C GLU A 242 14.87 1.46 5.56
N GLY A 243 14.20 2.62 5.54
CA GLY A 243 14.88 3.91 5.70
C GLY A 243 15.63 4.07 7.03
N LEU A 244 15.19 3.39 8.11
CA LEU A 244 15.91 3.38 9.39
C LEU A 244 17.17 2.50 9.37
N GLN A 245 17.20 1.44 8.58
CA GLN A 245 18.38 0.57 8.42
C GLN A 245 19.46 1.28 7.59
N ASP A 246 19.08 2.00 6.54
CA ASP A 246 20.00 2.77 5.70
C ASP A 246 20.64 3.96 6.46
N GLN A 247 19.89 4.61 7.34
CA GLN A 247 20.43 5.67 8.20
C GLN A 247 21.44 5.14 9.23
N THR A 248 21.26 3.91 9.70
CA THR A 248 22.18 3.29 10.67
C THR A 248 23.50 2.93 9.98
N GLN A 249 23.45 2.40 8.76
CA GLN A 249 24.63 2.05 7.96
C GLN A 249 25.43 3.29 7.48
N SER A 250 24.74 4.38 7.12
CA SER A 250 25.41 5.62 6.66
C SER A 250 26.07 6.41 7.80
N MET A 251 25.53 6.36 9.02
CA MET A 251 26.18 6.93 10.23
C MET A 251 27.40 6.11 10.69
N GLU A 252 27.36 4.78 10.58
CA GLU A 252 28.52 3.92 10.87
C GLU A 252 29.67 4.12 9.86
N MET A 253 29.34 4.32 8.58
CA MET A 253 30.33 4.55 7.52
C MET A 253 31.01 5.93 7.63
N THR A 254 30.31 6.95 8.13
CA THR A 254 30.90 8.28 8.39
C THR A 254 31.75 8.33 9.65
N ALA A 255 31.47 7.48 10.64
CA ALA A 255 32.26 7.35 11.87
C ALA A 255 33.61 6.62 11.67
N GLN A 256 33.81 5.92 10.55
CA GLN A 256 35.03 5.14 10.25
C GLN A 256 36.05 5.86 9.37
N THR A 257 35.82 7.12 9.01
CA THR A 257 36.82 7.94 8.30
C THR A 257 37.94 8.34 9.27
N PRO A 258 39.22 7.95 9.07
CA PRO A 258 40.30 8.38 9.95
C PRO A 258 40.47 9.90 9.81
N ARG A 259 40.44 10.63 10.93
CA ARG A 259 40.87 12.03 10.97
C ARG A 259 42.36 12.07 10.63
N THR A 260 42.70 12.40 9.39
CA THR A 260 44.08 12.75 9.01
C THR A 260 44.44 14.07 9.69
N TYR A 261 45.44 14.01 10.56
CA TYR A 261 46.06 15.16 11.21
C TYR A 261 46.77 16.02 10.16
N GLY A 262 46.39 17.28 10.01
CA GLY A 262 47.13 18.24 9.18
C GLY A 262 46.26 19.36 8.61
N ASP A 263 46.05 20.39 9.43
CA ASP A 263 46.03 21.82 9.08
C ASP A 263 45.03 22.57 9.97
N TYR A 264 45.56 23.17 11.04
CA TYR A 264 44.85 24.18 11.80
C TYR A 264 45.29 25.57 11.33
N PRO A 265 44.38 26.42 10.82
CA PRO A 265 44.63 27.84 10.73
C PRO A 265 44.69 28.45 12.14
N ARG A 266 45.74 29.23 12.44
CA ARG A 266 45.84 30.01 13.68
C ARG A 266 44.81 31.14 13.66
N GLU A 267 43.90 31.18 14.63
CA GLU A 267 43.14 32.39 14.96
C GLU A 267 43.91 33.27 15.96
N PRO A 268 43.80 34.61 15.85
CA PRO A 268 44.48 35.55 16.73
C PRO A 268 43.73 35.76 18.05
N ALA A 269 44.52 35.99 19.11
CA ALA A 269 44.06 36.19 20.47
C ALA A 269 43.17 37.44 20.62
N THR A 270 42.03 37.29 21.30
CA THR A 270 41.25 38.42 21.82
C THR A 270 40.90 38.17 23.30
N GLN A 271 41.15 39.19 24.13
CA GLN A 271 41.12 39.19 25.58
C GLN A 271 39.68 39.12 26.14
N HIS A 272 39.47 38.33 27.20
CA HIS A 272 38.23 38.30 27.97
C HIS A 272 38.23 39.41 29.06
N PRO A 273 37.14 40.17 29.24
CA PRO A 273 36.98 41.03 30.41
C PRO A 273 36.43 40.25 31.62
N HIS A 274 36.97 40.57 32.79
CA HIS A 274 36.67 40.00 34.10
C HIS A 274 35.24 40.31 34.57
N LEU A 275 34.51 39.28 35.00
CA LEU A 275 33.23 39.40 35.72
C LEU A 275 33.48 39.27 37.23
N ASN A 276 33.20 40.38 37.94
CA ASN A 276 33.17 40.48 39.39
C ASN A 276 31.92 39.77 39.95
N LEU A 277 32.11 38.87 40.91
CA LEU A 277 31.05 38.29 41.72
C LEU A 277 30.84 39.18 42.95
N GLY A 278 29.70 39.88 42.99
CA GLY A 278 29.21 40.58 44.17
C GLY A 278 28.11 39.76 44.84
N GLU A 279 28.31 39.53 46.13
CA GLU A 279 27.40 38.94 47.10
C GLU A 279 26.08 39.74 47.20
N ASP A 280 24.95 39.06 47.38
CA ASP A 280 24.14 39.16 48.61
C ASP A 280 22.74 38.52 48.43
N LEU A 281 22.39 37.69 49.42
CA LEU A 281 21.05 37.19 49.72
C LEU A 281 20.14 38.32 50.22
N PRO A 282 18.81 38.15 50.10
CA PRO A 282 18.04 37.68 51.25
C PRO A 282 17.16 36.45 50.96
#